data_AF-A0A251WFE2-F1
#
_entry.id   AF-A0A251WFE2-F1
#
_cell.length_a   1.000
_cell.length_b   1.000
_cell.length_c   1.000
_cell.angle_alpha   90.00
_cell.angle_beta   90.00
_cell.angle_gamma   90.00
#
_symmetry.space_group_name_H-M   'P 1'
#
loop_
_entity.id
_entity.type
_entity.pdbx_description
1 polymer ?
#
loop_
_entity_poly.entity_id
_entity_poly.type
_entity_poly.pdbx_seq_one_letter_code
_entity_poly.pdbx_strand_id
1 'polypeptide(L)'
;MSTFPGSPKLLQGTLMTLALPSKKVISTISFQYNPETVSRTLQIQATQNEGGARSEALRLKGAPAQTLKFDLEIDATDDLEKADRTAVKLGIYQQLSALEDLIYPDVEQVKKNISNLGKGMLEVIPTEAPLTLLIWGKQRKLPVRITDFSVTEEAYDINLNPIRAKVSLGLRVLTYDDLPTSHQGSQLFLNYHQNLEKLGRK
;
A
#
# COMPACT_ATOMS: atom_id res chain seq x y z
N MET A 1 24.09 15.80 -3.96
CA MET A 1 24.45 15.81 -5.39
C MET A 1 23.66 16.89 -6.14
N SER A 2 24.31 17.73 -6.96
CA SER A 2 23.61 18.69 -7.82
C SER A 2 22.96 17.98 -9.00
N THR A 3 21.65 17.82 -8.98
CA THR A 3 20.88 17.26 -10.11
C THR A 3 21.06 18.14 -11.34
N PHE A 4 21.39 17.53 -12.48
CA PHE A 4 21.49 18.22 -13.77
C PHE A 4 20.15 18.94 -14.09
N PRO A 5 20.13 20.25 -14.36
CA PRO A 5 18.88 21.01 -14.53
C PRO A 5 17.97 20.52 -15.65
N GLY A 6 18.53 19.78 -16.63
CA GLY A 6 17.79 19.19 -17.74
C GLY A 6 17.38 17.73 -17.54
N SER A 7 17.57 17.15 -16.35
CA SER A 7 17.13 15.77 -16.10
C SER A 7 15.60 15.72 -15.89
N PRO A 8 14.93 14.64 -16.35
CA PRO A 8 13.50 14.49 -16.13
C PRO A 8 13.20 14.42 -14.62
N LYS A 9 12.22 15.21 -14.16
CA LYS A 9 11.74 15.17 -12.79
C LYS A 9 11.11 13.80 -12.52
N LEU A 10 11.77 12.99 -11.70
CA LEU A 10 11.26 11.68 -11.30
C LEU A 10 10.08 11.85 -10.36
N LEU A 11 8.95 11.24 -10.70
CA LEU A 11 7.81 11.13 -9.78
C LEU A 11 8.11 10.01 -8.79
N GLN A 12 7.89 10.28 -7.50
CA GLN A 12 8.02 9.25 -6.46
C GLN A 12 6.72 8.44 -6.36
N GLY A 13 6.86 7.13 -6.21
CA GLY A 13 5.78 6.26 -5.76
C GLY A 13 5.36 6.66 -4.35
N THR A 14 4.08 6.47 -4.01
CA THR A 14 3.56 6.89 -2.71
C THR A 14 2.46 5.92 -2.26
N LEU A 15 2.47 5.59 -0.97
CA LEU A 15 1.34 4.98 -0.26
C LEU A 15 0.58 6.08 0.48
N MET A 16 -0.71 6.17 0.22
CA MET A 16 -1.58 7.16 0.84
C MET A 16 -2.72 6.45 1.56
N THR A 17 -2.94 6.80 2.82
CA THR A 17 -4.00 6.21 3.63
C THR A 17 -5.12 7.22 3.83
N LEU A 18 -6.36 6.79 3.57
CA LEU A 18 -7.55 7.62 3.69
C LEU A 18 -8.47 7.10 4.80
N ALA A 19 -8.95 8.03 5.62
CA ALA A 19 -10.03 7.79 6.57
C ALA A 19 -11.34 7.62 5.81
N LEU A 20 -12.04 6.53 6.07
CA LEU A 20 -13.39 6.29 5.59
C LEU A 20 -14.40 6.65 6.69
N PRO A 21 -15.57 7.23 6.36
CA PRO A 21 -16.01 7.70 5.04
C PRO A 21 -15.53 9.13 4.68
N SER A 22 -14.87 9.83 5.61
CA SER A 22 -14.60 11.28 5.53
C SER A 22 -13.65 11.72 4.42
N LYS A 23 -12.95 10.81 3.74
CA LYS A 23 -11.91 11.09 2.72
C LYS A 23 -10.72 11.89 3.24
N LYS A 24 -10.58 12.02 4.57
CA LYS A 24 -9.44 12.73 5.14
C LYS A 24 -8.17 11.90 4.93
N VAL A 25 -7.14 12.52 4.40
CA VAL A 25 -5.80 11.89 4.33
C VAL A 25 -5.30 11.71 5.75
N ILE A 26 -5.04 10.46 6.13
CA ILE A 26 -4.45 10.10 7.44
C ILE A 26 -2.94 10.20 7.34
N SER A 27 -2.35 9.51 6.36
CA SER A 27 -0.91 9.47 6.16
C SER A 27 -0.56 9.43 4.67
N THR A 28 0.63 9.91 4.34
CA THR A 28 1.19 9.87 2.99
C THR A 28 2.67 9.55 3.13
N ILE A 29 3.08 8.41 2.58
CA ILE A 29 4.43 7.88 2.66
C ILE A 29 4.99 7.83 1.25
N SER A 30 5.87 8.77 0.93
CA SER A 30 6.58 8.82 -0.34
C SER A 30 7.83 7.94 -0.28
N PHE A 31 8.09 7.19 -1.35
CA PHE A 31 9.25 6.33 -1.42
C PHE A 31 10.51 7.17 -1.61
N GLN A 32 11.54 6.91 -0.79
CA GLN A 32 12.84 7.55 -0.94
C GLN A 32 13.43 7.23 -2.31
N TYR A 33 13.46 5.95 -2.65
CA TYR A 33 13.81 5.43 -3.97
C TYR A 33 12.61 4.67 -4.56
N ASN A 34 12.34 4.89 -5.84
CA ASN A 34 11.35 4.07 -6.54
C ASN A 34 11.90 2.65 -6.68
N PRO A 35 11.10 1.60 -6.41
CA PRO A 35 11.54 0.22 -6.60
C PRO A 35 11.99 0.01 -8.05
N GLU A 36 13.12 -0.67 -8.21
CA GLU A 36 13.66 -1.02 -9.53
C GLU A 36 12.69 -1.97 -10.27
N THR A 37 12.08 -2.89 -9.53
CA THR A 37 11.16 -3.89 -10.08
C THR A 37 9.83 -3.90 -9.35
N VAL A 38 8.74 -4.02 -10.12
CA VAL A 38 7.39 -4.21 -9.60
C VAL A 38 6.80 -5.43 -10.28
N SER A 39 6.68 -6.53 -9.54
CA SER A 39 6.02 -7.74 -10.01
C SER A 39 4.50 -7.61 -9.92
N ARG A 40 3.79 -8.02 -10.96
CA ARG A 40 2.33 -7.97 -11.04
C ARG A 40 1.79 -9.31 -11.51
N THR A 41 0.90 -9.90 -10.72
CA THR A 41 0.22 -11.15 -11.05
C THR A 41 -1.27 -10.88 -11.16
N LEU A 42 -1.88 -11.33 -12.26
CA LEU A 42 -3.33 -11.21 -12.49
C LEU A 42 -3.92 -12.62 -12.63
N GLN A 43 -4.83 -12.96 -11.73
CA GLN A 43 -5.56 -14.22 -11.76
C GLN A 43 -6.96 -13.98 -12.33
N ILE A 44 -7.26 -14.62 -13.45
CA ILE A 44 -8.54 -14.48 -14.14
C ILE A 44 -9.61 -15.20 -13.32
N GLN A 45 -10.70 -14.49 -13.01
CA GLN A 45 -11.86 -15.09 -12.38
C GLN A 45 -12.83 -15.59 -13.45
N ALA A 46 -12.54 -16.78 -13.99
CA ALA A 46 -13.43 -17.49 -14.89
C ALA A 46 -14.29 -18.50 -14.12
N THR A 47 -15.51 -18.77 -14.59
CA THR A 47 -16.34 -19.86 -14.07
C THR A 47 -15.71 -21.20 -14.43
N GLN A 48 -15.21 -21.94 -13.44
CA GLN A 48 -14.74 -23.32 -13.64
C GLN A 48 -15.94 -24.25 -13.80
N ASN A 49 -16.04 -24.89 -14.96
CA ASN A 49 -17.04 -25.92 -15.20
C ASN A 49 -16.46 -27.29 -14.82
N GLU A 50 -16.93 -27.87 -13.71
CA GLU A 50 -16.81 -29.32 -13.45
C GLU A 50 -17.79 -30.15 -14.33
N GLY A 51 -18.41 -29.55 -15.36
CA GLY A 51 -19.35 -30.25 -16.23
C GLY A 51 -19.67 -29.54 -17.55
N GLY A 52 -18.84 -29.75 -18.58
CA GLY A 52 -19.31 -30.02 -19.95
C GLY A 52 -19.96 -28.95 -20.84
N ALA A 53 -20.22 -27.70 -20.41
CA ALA A 53 -20.79 -26.69 -21.32
C ALA A 53 -19.71 -25.84 -22.04
N ARG A 54 -19.48 -26.11 -23.34
CA ARG A 54 -18.51 -25.38 -24.19
C ARG A 54 -18.79 -23.88 -24.35
N SER A 55 -20.01 -23.41 -24.06
CA SER A 55 -20.45 -22.02 -24.28
C SER A 55 -20.16 -21.06 -23.11
N GLU A 56 -19.61 -21.54 -21.99
CA GLU A 56 -19.37 -20.72 -20.80
C GLU A 56 -17.88 -20.39 -20.58
N ALA A 57 -17.01 -20.92 -21.45
CA ALA A 57 -15.55 -20.79 -21.35
C ALA A 57 -15.02 -19.34 -21.43
N LEU A 58 -15.82 -18.41 -21.96
CA LEU A 58 -15.45 -16.99 -22.09
C LEU A 58 -16.13 -16.08 -21.05
N ARG A 59 -16.92 -16.62 -20.12
CA ARG A 59 -17.58 -15.80 -19.09
C ARG A 59 -16.58 -15.44 -17.99
N LEU A 60 -16.46 -14.14 -17.75
CA LEU A 60 -15.74 -13.59 -16.61
C LEU A 60 -16.74 -13.36 -15.47
N LYS A 61 -16.36 -13.76 -14.26
CA LYS A 61 -17.15 -13.52 -13.05
C LYS A 61 -17.00 -12.08 -12.53
N GLY A 62 -15.85 -11.47 -12.78
CA GLY A 62 -15.51 -10.14 -12.27
C GLY A 62 -14.11 -9.69 -12.71
N ALA A 63 -13.59 -8.68 -12.02
CA ALA A 63 -12.24 -8.19 -12.25
C ALA A 63 -11.20 -9.28 -11.88
N PRO A 64 -10.05 -9.34 -12.59
CA PRO A 64 -8.99 -10.28 -12.21
C PRO A 64 -8.44 -9.93 -10.83
N ALA A 65 -8.18 -10.94 -10.00
CA ALA A 65 -7.51 -10.73 -8.73
C ALA A 65 -6.06 -10.33 -9.00
N GLN A 66 -5.70 -9.11 -8.63
CA GLN A 66 -4.38 -8.54 -8.92
C GLN A 66 -3.54 -8.45 -7.64
N THR A 67 -2.34 -9.03 -7.70
CA THR A 67 -1.32 -8.90 -6.65
C THR A 67 -0.13 -8.13 -7.20
N LEU A 68 0.44 -7.23 -6.40
CA LEU A 68 1.69 -6.54 -6.66
C LEU A 68 2.72 -6.90 -5.60
N LYS A 69 3.98 -7.06 -6.01
CA LYS A 69 5.11 -7.21 -5.09
C LYS A 69 6.26 -6.31 -5.53
N PHE A 70 6.86 -5.61 -4.58
CA PHE A 70 8.04 -4.78 -4.82
C PHE A 70 8.83 -4.57 -3.53
N ASP A 71 10.10 -4.20 -3.69
CA ASP A 71 11.02 -3.94 -2.59
C ASP A 71 11.37 -2.45 -2.54
N LEU A 72 11.15 -1.82 -1.39
CA LEU A 72 11.57 -0.46 -1.13
C LEU A 72 12.91 -0.46 -0.41
N GLU A 73 13.79 0.45 -0.79
CA GLU A 73 15.04 0.69 -0.09
C GLU A 73 14.95 2.01 0.66
N ILE A 74 15.44 2.03 1.89
CA ILE A 74 15.51 3.21 2.75
C ILE A 74 16.94 3.32 3.25
N ASP A 75 17.53 4.51 3.14
CA ASP A 75 18.93 4.75 3.50
C ASP A 75 19.10 6.15 4.12
N ALA A 76 19.61 6.22 5.35
CA ALA A 76 19.89 7.48 6.05
C ALA A 76 21.31 8.02 5.83
N THR A 77 22.16 7.39 5.00
CA THR A 77 23.57 7.79 4.83
C THR A 77 23.73 9.25 4.41
N ASP A 78 22.94 9.72 3.42
CA ASP A 78 22.97 11.10 2.95
C ASP A 78 22.49 12.11 4.01
N ASP A 79 21.55 11.69 4.86
CA ASP A 79 21.00 12.53 5.92
C ASP A 79 21.95 12.58 7.12
N LEU A 80 22.65 11.49 7.40
CA LEU A 80 23.73 11.41 8.38
C LEU A 80 24.93 12.26 7.96
N GLU A 81 25.30 12.26 6.66
CA GLU A 81 26.37 13.13 6.13
C GLU A 81 26.07 14.61 6.37
N LYS A 82 24.80 15.01 6.24
CA LYS A 82 24.33 16.38 6.50
C LYS A 82 24.13 16.69 7.98
N ALA A 83 24.42 15.76 8.87
CA ALA A 83 24.12 15.84 10.30
C ALA A 83 22.65 16.18 10.58
N ASP A 84 21.72 15.60 9.82
CA ASP A 84 20.29 15.74 10.09
C ASP A 84 19.97 15.20 11.49
N ARG A 85 19.27 16.01 12.29
CA ARG A 85 19.01 15.71 13.71
C ARG A 85 18.18 14.44 13.88
N THR A 86 17.29 14.16 12.93
CA THR A 86 16.40 13.01 12.97
C THR A 86 17.18 11.75 12.61
N ALA A 87 17.96 11.79 11.52
CA ALA A 87 18.81 10.68 11.10
C ALA A 87 19.86 10.31 12.16
N VAL A 88 20.50 11.30 12.80
CA VAL A 88 21.48 11.05 13.87
C VAL A 88 20.84 10.40 15.10
N LYS A 89 19.61 10.79 15.44
CA LYS A 89 18.94 10.30 16.65
C LYS A 89 18.22 8.97 16.46
N LEU A 90 17.62 8.76 15.29
CA LEU A 90 16.67 7.67 15.03
C LEU A 90 17.04 6.83 13.79
N GLY A 91 18.07 7.21 13.03
CA GLY A 91 18.38 6.56 11.75
C GLY A 91 17.19 6.61 10.79
N ILE A 92 16.82 5.45 10.23
CA ILE A 92 15.62 5.27 9.39
C ILE A 92 14.38 4.80 10.16
N TYR A 93 14.46 4.72 11.49
CA TYR A 93 13.42 4.11 12.30
C TYR A 93 12.05 4.79 12.14
N GLN A 94 12.04 6.13 12.03
CA GLN A 94 10.79 6.88 11.82
C GLN A 94 10.08 6.47 10.51
N GLN A 95 10.83 6.28 9.44
CA GLN A 95 10.31 5.88 8.13
C GLN A 95 9.77 4.44 8.16
N LEU A 96 10.48 3.54 8.85
CA LEU A 96 10.02 2.17 9.07
C LEU A 96 8.73 2.14 9.89
N SER A 97 8.68 2.86 11.02
CA SER A 97 7.47 2.94 11.84
C SER A 97 6.26 3.48 11.07
N ALA A 98 6.46 4.45 10.16
CA ALA A 98 5.37 4.97 9.33
C ALA A 98 4.82 3.90 8.36
N LEU A 99 5.68 3.03 7.81
CA LEU A 99 5.26 1.92 6.96
C LEU A 99 4.60 0.79 7.76
N GLU A 100 5.11 0.50 8.95
CA GLU A 100 4.54 -0.48 9.87
C GLU A 100 3.16 -0.06 10.38
N ASP A 101 2.95 1.21 10.71
CA ASP A 101 1.66 1.75 11.17
C ASP A 101 0.51 1.46 10.18
N LEU A 102 0.82 1.27 8.89
CA LEU A 102 -0.18 0.90 7.87
C LEU A 102 -0.84 -0.46 8.08
N ILE A 103 -0.17 -1.38 8.79
CA ILE A 103 -0.68 -2.73 9.08
C ILE A 103 -1.21 -2.86 10.51
N TYR A 104 -0.98 -1.86 11.37
CA TYR A 104 -1.52 -1.83 12.72
C TYR A 104 -2.94 -1.24 12.75
N PRO A 105 -3.82 -1.75 13.64
CA PRO A 105 -5.08 -1.07 13.93
C PRO A 105 -4.83 0.21 14.72
N ASP A 106 -5.75 1.18 14.60
CA ASP A 106 -5.69 2.41 15.39
C ASP A 106 -5.68 2.11 16.91
N VAL A 107 -4.66 2.61 17.60
CA VAL A 107 -4.40 2.31 19.02
C VAL A 107 -5.55 2.80 19.91
N GLU A 108 -6.14 3.95 19.59
CA GLU A 108 -7.25 4.50 20.38
C GLU A 108 -8.49 3.60 20.30
N GLN A 109 -8.73 3.01 19.14
CA GLN A 109 -9.80 2.06 18.94
C GLN A 109 -9.54 0.73 19.65
N VAL A 110 -8.30 0.24 19.66
CA VAL A 110 -7.91 -0.94 20.45
C VAL A 110 -8.14 -0.69 21.95
N LYS A 111 -7.70 0.46 22.48
CA LYS A 111 -7.93 0.85 23.88
C LYS A 111 -9.42 0.91 24.23
N LYS A 112 -10.24 1.48 23.34
CA LYS A 112 -11.70 1.56 23.51
C LYS A 112 -12.32 0.17 23.58
N ASN A 113 -11.91 -0.75 22.71
CA ASN A 113 -12.37 -2.14 22.73
C ASN A 113 -12.00 -2.85 24.03
N ILE A 114 -10.76 -2.66 24.52
CA ILE A 114 -10.31 -3.21 25.81
C ILE A 114 -11.15 -2.64 26.97
N SER A 115 -11.43 -1.34 26.97
CA SER A 115 -12.27 -0.72 28.01
C SER A 115 -13.71 -1.23 28.00
N ASN A 116 -14.29 -1.43 26.81
CA ASN A 116 -15.65 -1.96 26.66
C ASN A 116 -15.75 -3.42 27.11
N LEU A 117 -14.72 -4.23 26.81
CA LEU A 117 -14.63 -5.61 27.29
C LEU A 117 -14.58 -5.67 28.82
N GLY A 118 -13.80 -4.79 29.46
CA GLY A 118 -13.75 -4.67 30.92
C GLY A 118 -15.09 -4.25 31.56
N LYS A 119 -16.00 -3.67 30.78
CA LYS A 119 -17.36 -3.29 31.20
C LYS A 119 -18.42 -4.36 30.88
N GLY A 120 -18.01 -5.52 30.35
CA GLY A 120 -18.92 -6.62 30.00
C GLY A 120 -19.72 -6.39 28.71
N MET A 121 -19.32 -5.45 27.85
CA MET A 121 -19.93 -5.27 26.53
C MET A 121 -19.37 -6.33 25.57
N LEU A 122 -20.21 -7.26 25.14
CA LEU A 122 -19.84 -8.43 24.31
C LEU A 122 -19.75 -8.15 22.80
N GLU A 123 -20.14 -6.97 22.34
CA GLU A 123 -20.12 -6.64 20.91
C GLU A 123 -18.89 -5.78 20.56
N VAL A 124 -17.81 -6.45 20.17
CA VAL A 124 -16.64 -5.80 19.56
C VAL A 124 -16.92 -5.69 18.06
N ILE A 125 -17.33 -4.51 17.61
CA ILE A 125 -17.47 -4.23 16.17
C ILE A 125 -16.05 -4.17 15.57
N PRO A 126 -15.74 -4.99 14.55
CA PRO A 126 -14.47 -4.90 13.85
C PRO A 126 -14.31 -3.50 13.26
N THR A 127 -13.16 -2.90 13.50
CA THR A 127 -12.88 -1.57 12.97
C THR A 127 -12.51 -1.72 11.50
N GLU A 128 -13.18 -0.96 10.64
CA GLU A 128 -12.84 -0.91 9.22
C GLU A 128 -11.43 -0.32 9.08
N ALA A 129 -10.53 -1.08 8.45
CA ALA A 129 -9.17 -0.62 8.22
C ALA A 129 -9.21 0.61 7.28
N PRO A 130 -8.33 1.60 7.49
CA PRO A 130 -8.18 2.71 6.55
C PRO A 130 -7.91 2.23 5.12
N LEU A 131 -8.39 2.99 4.13
CA LEU A 131 -8.17 2.66 2.73
C LEU A 131 -6.78 3.11 2.29
N THR A 132 -5.91 2.14 1.98
CA THR A 132 -4.59 2.42 1.42
C THR A 132 -4.64 2.51 -0.10
N LEU A 133 -4.03 3.54 -0.67
CA LEU A 133 -3.90 3.78 -2.09
C LEU A 133 -2.42 3.72 -2.49
N LEU A 134 -2.11 2.88 -3.47
CA LEU A 134 -0.84 2.91 -4.17
C LEU A 134 -0.93 3.90 -5.32
N ILE A 135 -0.14 4.97 -5.24
CA ILE A 135 -0.01 5.98 -6.29
C ILE A 135 1.32 5.71 -7.01
N TRP A 136 1.22 5.23 -8.24
CA TRP A 136 2.33 4.90 -9.11
C TRP A 136 2.26 5.75 -10.38
N GLY A 137 2.73 6.99 -10.26
CA GLY A 137 2.61 8.00 -11.32
C GLY A 137 1.18 8.44 -11.59
N LYS A 138 0.94 9.04 -12.77
CA LYS A 138 -0.34 9.68 -13.10
C LYS A 138 -1.45 8.66 -13.43
N GLN A 139 -1.10 7.54 -14.05
CA GLN A 139 -2.05 6.60 -14.65
C GLN A 139 -2.47 5.46 -13.72
N ARG A 140 -1.69 5.18 -12.66
CA ARG A 140 -1.91 4.03 -11.79
C ARG A 140 -2.11 4.48 -10.35
N LYS A 141 -3.37 4.67 -9.98
CA LYS A 141 -3.83 4.91 -8.61
C LYS A 141 -4.73 3.75 -8.24
N LEU A 142 -4.26 2.88 -7.34
CA LEU A 142 -4.91 1.62 -7.03
C LEU A 142 -5.28 1.56 -5.55
N PRO A 143 -6.53 1.25 -5.20
CA PRO A 143 -6.85 0.84 -3.84
C PRO A 143 -6.21 -0.52 -3.58
N VAL A 144 -5.46 -0.62 -2.49
CA VAL A 144 -4.68 -1.82 -2.15
C VAL A 144 -4.85 -2.18 -0.69
N ARG A 145 -4.76 -3.48 -0.40
CA ARG A 145 -4.58 -4.02 0.94
C ARG A 145 -3.19 -4.65 1.02
N ILE A 146 -2.45 -4.36 2.07
CA ILE A 146 -1.17 -5.01 2.34
C ILE A 146 -1.46 -6.47 2.72
N THR A 147 -0.81 -7.41 2.03
CA THR A 147 -0.91 -8.85 2.30
C THR A 147 0.35 -9.40 2.92
N ASP A 148 1.51 -8.88 2.50
CA ASP A 148 2.81 -9.31 2.99
C ASP A 148 3.64 -8.06 3.34
N PHE A 149 4.32 -8.10 4.47
CA PHE A 149 5.20 -7.04 4.94
C PHE A 149 6.44 -7.68 5.57
N SER A 150 7.61 -7.39 5.02
CA SER A 150 8.89 -7.89 5.55
C SER A 150 9.92 -6.78 5.53
N VAL A 151 10.68 -6.65 6.61
CA VAL A 151 11.74 -5.66 6.76
C VAL A 151 13.05 -6.38 7.02
N THR A 152 14.08 -6.04 6.25
CA THR A 152 15.46 -6.48 6.48
C THR A 152 16.27 -5.24 6.83
N GLU A 153 16.66 -5.10 8.10
CA GLU A 153 17.45 -3.98 8.60
C GLU A 153 18.95 -4.28 8.51
N GLU A 154 19.71 -3.32 8.00
CA GLU A 154 21.13 -3.43 7.71
C GLU A 154 21.87 -2.17 8.17
N ALA A 155 23.11 -2.36 8.63
CA ALA A 155 23.99 -1.30 9.15
C ALA A 155 23.38 -0.50 10.31
N TYR A 156 24.07 -0.48 11.45
CA TYR A 156 23.56 0.16 12.66
C TYR A 156 24.56 1.20 13.17
N ASP A 157 24.02 2.28 13.74
CA ASP A 157 24.81 3.24 14.52
C ASP A 157 25.15 2.66 15.93
N ILE A 158 25.98 3.36 16.69
CA ILE A 158 26.38 3.06 18.08
C ILE A 158 25.15 2.83 18.98
N ASN A 159 24.04 3.51 18.69
CA ASN A 159 22.78 3.37 19.43
C ASN A 159 21.86 2.25 18.90
N LEU A 160 22.35 1.39 18.01
CA LEU A 160 21.57 0.34 17.34
C LEU A 160 20.38 0.86 16.51
N ASN A 161 20.47 2.11 16.04
CA ASN A 161 19.51 2.63 15.07
C ASN A 161 19.88 2.09 13.68
N PRO A 162 18.93 1.49 12.93
CA PRO A 162 19.21 1.06 11.57
C PRO A 162 19.48 2.28 10.69
N ILE A 163 20.46 2.15 9.79
CA ILE A 163 20.85 3.17 8.82
C ILE A 163 20.30 2.81 7.44
N ARG A 164 20.19 1.52 7.12
CA ARG A 164 19.62 1.03 5.88
C ARG A 164 18.58 -0.05 6.16
N ALA A 165 17.54 -0.13 5.33
CA ALA A 165 16.66 -1.27 5.32
C ALA A 165 16.09 -1.53 3.93
N LYS A 166 15.77 -2.81 3.70
CA LYS A 166 14.99 -3.27 2.57
C LYS A 166 13.62 -3.72 3.04
N VAL A 167 12.56 -3.08 2.54
CA VAL A 167 11.17 -3.37 2.88
C VAL A 167 10.49 -4.05 1.70
N SER A 168 10.16 -5.33 1.83
CA SER A 168 9.40 -6.08 0.83
C SER A 168 7.90 -5.99 1.12
N LEU A 169 7.15 -5.45 0.16
CA LEU A 169 5.69 -5.27 0.25
C LEU A 169 4.96 -6.16 -0.74
N GLY A 170 4.03 -6.96 -0.22
CA GLY A 170 2.98 -7.64 -0.99
C GLY A 170 1.66 -6.91 -0.86
N LEU A 171 1.06 -6.57 -1.99
CA LEU A 171 -0.19 -5.83 -2.05
C LEU A 171 -1.23 -6.58 -2.88
N ARG A 172 -2.46 -6.68 -2.39
CA ARG A 172 -3.62 -7.08 -3.19
C ARG A 172 -4.42 -5.85 -3.59
N VAL A 173 -4.69 -5.69 -4.88
CA VAL A 173 -5.59 -4.64 -5.36
C VAL A 173 -7.02 -4.97 -4.96
N LEU A 174 -7.70 -3.99 -4.37
CA LEU A 174 -9.12 -4.11 -4.05
C LEU A 174 -9.94 -3.71 -5.28
N THR A 175 -10.87 -4.56 -5.67
CA THR A 175 -11.72 -4.36 -6.85
C THR A 175 -13.14 -3.97 -6.44
N TYR A 176 -14.01 -3.70 -7.42
CA TYR A 176 -15.44 -3.51 -7.17
C TYR A 176 -16.14 -4.82 -6.73
N ASP A 177 -15.48 -5.97 -6.83
CA ASP A 177 -15.99 -7.26 -6.35
C ASP A 177 -15.63 -7.51 -4.87
N ASP A 178 -14.57 -6.88 -4.36
CA ASP A 178 -14.09 -7.06 -2.98
C ASP A 178 -14.74 -6.05 -1.99
N LEU A 179 -15.34 -4.97 -2.50
CA LEU A 179 -15.83 -3.83 -1.72
C LEU A 179 -17.28 -3.50 -2.07
N PRO A 180 -18.10 -3.00 -1.13
CA PRO A 180 -19.46 -2.54 -1.43
C PRO A 180 -19.50 -1.51 -2.56
N THR A 181 -20.57 -1.47 -3.35
CA THR A 181 -20.68 -0.54 -4.49
C THR A 181 -20.69 0.93 -4.09
N SER A 182 -21.17 1.25 -2.88
CA SER A 182 -21.13 2.59 -2.28
C SER A 182 -19.74 2.96 -1.73
N HIS A 183 -18.83 1.98 -1.61
CA HIS A 183 -17.50 2.20 -1.04
C HIS A 183 -16.58 2.93 -2.04
N GLN A 184 -15.76 3.83 -1.53
CA GLN A 184 -14.93 4.71 -2.35
C GLN A 184 -13.82 3.95 -3.09
N GLY A 185 -13.28 2.89 -2.48
CA GLY A 185 -12.31 2.01 -3.13
C GLY A 185 -12.85 1.38 -4.43
N SER A 186 -14.12 0.97 -4.45
CA SER A 186 -14.77 0.43 -5.65
C SER A 186 -14.78 1.44 -6.81
N GLN A 187 -15.11 2.70 -6.50
CA GLN A 187 -15.11 3.79 -7.48
C GLN A 187 -13.70 4.11 -7.99
N LEU A 188 -12.70 4.12 -7.11
CA LEU A 188 -11.30 4.34 -7.47
C LEU A 188 -10.79 3.25 -8.42
N PHE A 189 -11.11 1.98 -8.14
CA PHE A 189 -10.74 0.88 -9.03
C PHE A 189 -11.48 0.96 -10.37
N LEU A 190 -12.76 1.30 -10.38
CA LEU A 190 -13.54 1.46 -11.62
C LEU A 190 -12.92 2.54 -12.54
N ASN A 191 -12.51 3.68 -11.98
CA ASN A 191 -11.82 4.74 -12.72
C ASN A 191 -10.48 4.25 -13.31
N TYR A 192 -9.72 3.48 -12.54
CA TYR A 192 -8.50 2.84 -13.04
C TYR A 192 -8.80 1.89 -14.20
N HIS A 193 -9.82 1.04 -14.08
CA HIS A 193 -10.20 0.10 -15.12
C HIS A 193 -10.62 0.81 -16.42
N GLN A 194 -11.45 1.86 -16.32
CA GLN A 194 -11.83 2.68 -17.48
C GLN A 194 -10.62 3.30 -18.18
N ASN A 195 -9.63 3.78 -17.41
CA ASN A 195 -8.39 4.33 -17.99
C ASN A 195 -7.56 3.24 -18.67
N LEU A 196 -7.50 2.04 -18.08
CA LEU A 196 -6.85 0.88 -18.69
C LEU A 196 -7.50 0.51 -20.04
N GLU A 197 -8.83 0.49 -20.13
CA GLU A 197 -9.52 0.26 -21.40
C GLU A 197 -9.24 1.35 -22.43
N LYS A 198 -9.30 2.63 -22.03
CA LYS A 198 -9.01 3.77 -22.92
C LYS A 198 -7.60 3.73 -23.48
N LEU A 199 -6.62 3.32 -22.68
CA LEU A 199 -5.23 3.21 -23.11
C LEU A 199 -5.00 1.96 -23.97
N GLY A 200 -5.65 0.85 -23.66
CA GLY A 200 -5.50 -0.41 -24.40
C GLY A 200 -6.19 -0.43 -25.77
N ARG A 201 -7.12 0.50 -26.03
CA ARG A 201 -7.82 0.64 -27.32
C ARG A 201 -7.14 1.61 -28.30
N LYS A 202 -6.05 2.27 -27.88
CA LYS A 202 -5.24 3.13 -28.75
C LYS A 202 -4.12 2.30 -29.39
#